data_AF-A0A241VQJ2-F1
#
_entry.id   AF-A0A241VQJ2-F1
#
_cell.length_a   1.000
_cell.length_b   1.000
_cell.length_c   1.000
_cell.angle_alpha   90.00
_cell.angle_beta   90.00
_cell.angle_gamma   90.00
#
_symmetry.space_group_name_H-M   'P 1'
#
loop_
_entity.id
_entity.type
_entity.pdbx_description
1 polymer ?
#
loop_
_entity_poly.entity_id
_entity_poly.type
_entity_poly.pdbx_seq_one_letter_code
_entity_poly.pdbx_strand_id
1 'polypeptide(L)'
;MVYVEVDELGMFAFEVCQGFLSYCTKHSTEYDVDAPDRDALNFTYILELNRNFTEDEFHKIFQIMKFPFTVERFGLTYSSHDFMQTLVQTLELIDHYDELTEKELKTEYQRILHKYAMMNADIQYSKKIYTRIRGIRGAHKRYSNVLYKKHQVIFEFMRNKAKEQGKWANLNVAVESVLPQLDIELKKFDKDWIILKMAEKTKELEQIEQEFEKYKAHPPHYKLGSPKTITATRHETYIGKIRALKVECRDLDRALEMDDPSLLLKKQLPFNTAYQPEVIKNLLRKEPSLLNEILIKQTEN
;
A
#
# COMPACT_ATOMS: atom_id res chain seq x y z
N MET A 1 3.43 13.68 19.41
CA MET A 1 4.04 13.88 18.07
C MET A 1 5.16 12.83 17.98
N VAL A 2 5.21 11.99 16.93
CA VAL A 2 6.13 10.83 16.92
C VAL A 2 7.49 11.26 16.37
N TYR A 3 8.47 11.37 17.26
CA TYR A 3 9.87 11.66 16.96
C TYR A 3 10.53 10.46 16.23
N VAL A 4 11.50 10.74 15.34
CA VAL A 4 12.31 9.71 14.67
C VAL A 4 13.62 9.60 15.43
N GLU A 5 13.84 8.47 16.09
CA GLU A 5 15.03 8.21 16.91
C GLU A 5 16.10 7.53 16.05
N VAL A 6 17.39 7.81 16.29
CA VAL A 6 18.51 7.13 15.60
C VAL A 6 18.39 5.61 15.76
N ASP A 7 18.04 5.14 16.95
CA ASP A 7 17.84 3.72 17.24
C ASP A 7 16.73 3.10 16.36
N GLU A 8 15.68 3.87 16.01
CA GLU A 8 14.65 3.41 15.09
C GLU A 8 15.21 3.23 13.68
N LEU A 9 16.08 4.14 13.21
CA LEU A 9 16.74 4.03 11.91
C LEU A 9 17.70 2.84 11.87
N GLY A 10 18.48 2.61 12.94
CA GLY A 10 19.34 1.44 13.07
C GLY A 10 18.56 0.13 13.04
N MET A 11 17.44 0.06 13.78
CA MET A 11 16.52 -1.08 13.71
C MET A 11 15.90 -1.25 12.33
N PHE A 12 15.62 -0.16 11.61
CA PHE A 12 15.09 -0.25 10.25
C PHE A 12 16.14 -0.78 9.27
N ALA A 13 17.40 -0.34 9.37
CA ALA A 13 18.50 -0.91 8.57
C ALA A 13 18.66 -2.42 8.81
N PHE A 14 18.54 -2.86 10.07
CA PHE A 14 18.52 -4.29 10.42
C PHE A 14 17.36 -5.04 9.75
N GLU A 15 16.13 -4.50 9.80
CA GLU A 15 14.96 -5.09 9.15
C GLU A 15 15.13 -5.20 7.63
N VAL A 16 15.74 -4.21 6.97
CA VAL A 16 16.01 -4.24 5.52
C VAL A 16 16.96 -5.39 5.17
N CYS A 17 18.01 -5.60 5.96
CA CYS A 17 18.93 -6.73 5.80
C CYS A 17 18.24 -8.09 6.03
N GLN A 18 17.43 -8.20 7.09
CA GLN A 18 16.66 -9.43 7.35
C GLN A 18 15.63 -9.72 6.25
N GLY A 19 14.97 -8.67 5.74
CA GLY A 19 14.09 -8.77 4.58
C GLY A 19 14.82 -9.29 3.35
N PHE A 20 15.98 -8.74 3.04
CA PHE A 20 16.81 -9.24 1.93
C PHE A 20 17.17 -10.73 2.11
N LEU A 21 17.65 -11.13 3.28
CA LEU A 21 17.95 -12.54 3.57
C LEU A 21 16.70 -13.44 3.51
N SER A 22 15.52 -12.91 3.81
CA SER A 22 14.28 -13.69 3.78
C SER A 22 13.73 -13.88 2.36
N TYR A 23 13.84 -12.85 1.51
CA TYR A 23 13.16 -12.82 0.20
C TYR A 23 14.09 -12.96 -1.01
N CYS A 24 15.35 -12.53 -0.89
CA CYS A 24 16.32 -12.53 -1.99
C CYS A 24 17.39 -13.64 -1.85
N THR A 25 17.23 -14.56 -0.90
CA THR A 25 18.11 -15.73 -0.78
C THR A 25 17.26 -16.98 -0.54
N LYS A 26 17.88 -18.16 -0.58
CA LYS A 26 17.19 -19.44 -0.39
C LYS A 26 17.88 -20.35 0.60
N HIS A 27 17.13 -21.23 1.22
CA HIS A 27 17.69 -22.41 1.91
C HIS A 27 18.10 -23.46 0.87
N SER A 28 19.08 -24.30 1.18
CA SER A 28 19.53 -25.40 0.30
C SER A 28 18.40 -26.36 -0.12
N THR A 29 17.32 -26.45 0.67
CA THR A 29 16.16 -27.29 0.40
C THR A 29 15.13 -26.65 -0.55
N GLU A 30 15.31 -25.39 -0.92
CA GLU A 30 14.40 -24.65 -1.82
C GLU A 30 14.92 -24.76 -3.27
N TYR A 31 14.71 -25.92 -3.89
CA TYR A 31 15.23 -26.22 -5.23
C TYR A 31 14.58 -25.39 -6.34
N ASP A 32 13.31 -24.99 -6.16
CA ASP A 32 12.52 -24.26 -7.16
C ASP A 32 12.74 -22.73 -7.12
N VAL A 33 13.60 -22.24 -6.24
CA VAL A 33 13.92 -20.81 -6.10
C VAL A 33 15.28 -20.53 -6.72
N ASP A 34 15.32 -19.65 -7.71
CA ASP A 34 16.56 -19.13 -8.28
C ASP A 34 17.04 -17.92 -7.44
N ALA A 35 17.86 -18.21 -6.43
CA ALA A 35 18.43 -17.22 -5.53
C ALA A 35 19.74 -17.74 -4.92
N PRO A 36 20.61 -16.85 -4.41
CA PRO A 36 21.80 -17.25 -3.66
C PRO A 36 21.46 -18.17 -2.49
N ASP A 37 22.21 -19.27 -2.37
CA ASP A 37 22.06 -20.25 -1.30
C ASP A 37 22.67 -19.75 0.01
N ARG A 38 21.83 -19.61 1.05
CA ARG A 38 22.23 -19.12 2.37
C ARG A 38 23.17 -20.06 3.10
N ASP A 39 23.01 -21.38 2.94
CA ASP A 39 23.87 -22.36 3.58
C ASP A 39 25.28 -22.25 3.00
N ALA A 40 25.38 -22.08 1.68
CA ALA A 40 26.65 -21.83 0.99
C ALA A 40 27.28 -20.48 1.38
N LEU A 41 26.45 -19.47 1.67
CA LEU A 41 26.89 -18.15 2.14
C LEU A 41 27.15 -18.08 3.65
N ASN A 42 26.91 -19.17 4.38
CA ASN A 42 27.00 -19.25 5.84
C ASN A 42 26.16 -18.18 6.56
N PHE A 43 24.89 -18.05 6.17
CA PHE A 43 23.93 -17.10 6.74
C PHE A 43 22.75 -17.74 7.45
N THR A 44 22.65 -19.06 7.47
CA THR A 44 21.47 -19.77 8.00
C THR A 44 21.22 -19.45 9.48
N TYR A 45 22.29 -19.33 10.27
CA TYR A 45 22.19 -18.94 11.67
C TYR A 45 21.73 -17.48 11.88
N ILE A 46 21.84 -16.62 10.87
CA ILE A 46 21.56 -15.17 10.98
C ILE A 46 20.07 -14.88 11.04
N LEU A 47 19.23 -15.70 10.40
CA LEU A 47 17.77 -15.53 10.40
C LEU A 47 17.14 -15.89 11.76
N GLU A 48 17.79 -16.78 12.51
CA GLU A 48 17.29 -17.27 13.81
C GLU A 48 17.74 -16.37 14.97
N LEU A 49 18.65 -15.43 14.71
CA LEU A 49 19.24 -14.57 15.74
C LEU A 49 18.38 -13.34 16.02
N ASN A 50 18.04 -13.16 17.29
CA ASN A 50 17.42 -11.94 17.81
C ASN A 50 18.49 -10.97 18.34
N ARG A 51 19.53 -10.71 17.54
CA ARG A 51 20.61 -9.75 17.83
C ARG A 51 20.98 -8.92 16.60
N ASN A 52 21.64 -7.79 16.81
CA ASN A 52 22.23 -7.01 15.73
C ASN A 52 23.33 -7.80 15.00
N PHE A 53 23.52 -7.49 13.72
CA PHE A 53 24.65 -8.03 12.95
C PHE A 53 25.97 -7.48 13.49
N THR A 54 27.00 -8.33 13.45
CA THR A 54 28.38 -7.88 13.51
C THR A 54 28.72 -7.09 12.24
N GLU A 55 29.78 -6.28 12.31
CA GLU A 55 30.24 -5.50 11.17
C GLU A 55 30.59 -6.39 9.96
N ASP A 56 31.22 -7.53 10.20
CA ASP A 56 31.56 -8.52 9.16
C ASP A 56 30.32 -9.14 8.51
N GLU A 57 29.30 -9.50 9.31
CA GLU A 57 28.03 -10.03 8.80
C GLU A 57 27.32 -8.98 7.94
N PHE A 58 27.23 -7.74 8.44
CA PHE A 58 26.63 -6.64 7.71
C PHE A 58 27.35 -6.38 6.39
N HIS A 59 28.68 -6.34 6.42
CA HIS A 59 29.50 -6.13 5.22
C HIS A 59 29.24 -7.22 4.17
N LYS A 60 29.22 -8.50 4.58
CA LYS A 60 28.93 -9.62 3.66
C LYS A 60 27.55 -9.51 3.03
N ILE A 61 26.52 -9.22 3.83
CA ILE A 61 25.15 -9.02 3.34
C ILE A 61 25.12 -7.89 2.31
N PHE A 62 25.74 -6.75 2.65
CA PHE A 62 25.79 -5.58 1.79
C PHE A 62 26.52 -5.86 0.46
N GLN A 63 27.61 -6.63 0.48
CA GLN A 63 28.32 -7.01 -0.75
C GLN A 63 27.43 -7.83 -1.69
N ILE A 64 26.60 -8.72 -1.16
CA ILE A 64 25.70 -9.53 -1.99
C ILE A 64 24.57 -8.66 -2.56
N MET A 65 24.02 -7.75 -1.76
CA MET A 65 23.01 -6.78 -2.20
C MET A 65 23.49 -5.89 -3.36
N LYS A 66 24.80 -5.62 -3.47
CA LYS A 66 25.37 -4.82 -4.57
C LYS A 66 25.27 -5.51 -5.93
N PHE A 67 25.22 -6.84 -5.97
CA PHE A 67 25.01 -7.56 -7.21
C PHE A 67 23.52 -7.55 -7.55
N PRO A 68 23.10 -6.89 -8.66
CA PRO A 68 21.70 -6.79 -9.00
C PRO A 68 21.18 -8.12 -9.52
N PHE A 69 20.17 -8.66 -8.85
CA PHE A 69 19.42 -9.83 -9.27
C PHE A 69 17.98 -9.75 -8.75
N THR A 70 17.11 -10.58 -9.31
CA THR A 70 15.71 -10.68 -8.92
C THR A 70 15.36 -12.11 -8.52
N VAL A 71 14.48 -12.25 -7.53
CA VAL A 71 14.01 -13.55 -7.04
C VAL A 71 12.49 -13.57 -7.09
N GLU A 72 11.91 -14.60 -7.71
CA GLU A 72 10.48 -14.84 -7.67
C GLU A 72 10.13 -15.68 -6.43
N ARG A 73 9.28 -15.13 -5.55
CA ARG A 73 8.86 -15.81 -4.33
C ARG A 73 7.46 -15.36 -3.94
N PHE A 74 6.60 -16.27 -3.51
CA PHE A 74 5.21 -15.97 -3.09
C PHE A 74 4.38 -15.20 -4.14
N GLY A 75 4.64 -15.43 -5.43
CA GLY A 75 3.96 -14.74 -6.53
C GLY A 75 4.37 -13.28 -6.71
N LEU A 76 5.51 -12.87 -6.16
CA LEU A 76 6.10 -11.53 -6.29
C LEU A 76 7.56 -11.64 -6.72
N THR A 77 8.04 -10.61 -7.41
CA THR A 77 9.45 -10.46 -7.78
C THR A 77 10.13 -9.50 -6.80
N TYR A 78 11.18 -9.96 -6.12
CA TYR A 78 11.99 -9.17 -5.20
C TYR A 78 13.32 -8.83 -5.85
N SER A 79 13.75 -7.58 -5.75
CA SER A 79 15.00 -7.08 -6.33
C SER A 79 16.05 -6.84 -5.24
N SER A 80 17.23 -7.42 -5.38
CA SER A 80 18.36 -7.15 -4.47
C SER A 80 18.72 -5.66 -4.44
N HIS A 81 18.62 -4.99 -5.59
CA HIS A 81 18.89 -3.56 -5.74
C HIS A 81 17.90 -2.69 -4.95
N ASP A 82 16.63 -3.11 -4.85
CA ASP A 82 15.65 -2.34 -4.08
C ASP A 82 15.93 -2.36 -2.57
N PHE A 83 16.34 -3.52 -2.04
CA PHE A 83 16.82 -3.64 -0.67
C PHE A 83 18.09 -2.82 -0.46
N MET A 84 19.06 -2.92 -1.38
CA MET A 84 20.31 -2.17 -1.32
C MET A 84 20.07 -0.66 -1.27
N GLN A 85 19.28 -0.12 -2.18
CA GLN A 85 18.99 1.31 -2.21
C GLN A 85 18.23 1.77 -0.97
N THR A 86 17.32 0.95 -0.44
CA THR A 86 16.60 1.28 0.80
C THR A 86 17.57 1.32 1.99
N LEU A 87 18.50 0.36 2.05
CA LEU A 87 19.53 0.31 3.09
C LEU A 87 20.45 1.52 3.02
N VAL A 88 21.01 1.81 1.83
CA VAL A 88 21.90 2.98 1.62
C VAL A 88 21.21 4.27 2.04
N GLN A 89 19.97 4.51 1.61
CA GLN A 89 19.22 5.70 2.01
C GLN A 89 18.97 5.78 3.53
N THR A 90 18.83 4.62 4.19
CA THR A 90 18.68 4.57 5.65
C THR A 90 20.00 4.90 6.35
N LEU A 91 21.12 4.37 5.86
CA LEU A 91 22.45 4.67 6.40
C LEU A 91 22.83 6.14 6.19
N GLU A 92 22.60 6.68 5.00
CA GLU A 92 22.80 8.12 4.72
C GLU A 92 21.99 8.99 5.68
N LEU A 93 20.76 8.57 6.01
CA LEU A 93 19.91 9.29 6.96
C LEU A 93 20.42 9.20 8.41
N ILE A 94 21.09 8.10 8.77
CA ILE A 94 21.77 7.95 10.06
C ILE A 94 23.01 8.84 10.11
N ASP A 95 23.82 8.83 9.06
CA ASP A 95 25.06 9.61 8.97
C ASP A 95 24.79 11.13 9.07
N HIS A 96 23.69 11.60 8.47
CA HIS A 96 23.28 13.01 8.49
C HIS A 96 22.25 13.34 9.59
N TYR A 97 22.05 12.46 10.58
CA TYR A 97 20.96 12.61 11.57
C TYR A 97 21.04 13.93 12.35
N ASP A 98 22.22 14.31 12.82
CA ASP A 98 22.43 15.52 13.63
C ASP A 98 22.44 16.81 12.79
N GLU A 99 22.52 16.69 11.46
CA GLU A 99 22.59 17.82 10.52
C GLU A 99 21.21 18.23 9.99
N LEU A 100 20.25 17.29 9.97
CA LEU A 100 18.92 17.50 9.42
C LEU A 100 17.94 18.07 10.45
N THR A 101 17.03 18.92 9.98
CA THR A 101 15.89 19.34 10.82
C THR A 101 14.94 18.17 11.04
N GLU A 102 14.17 18.18 12.14
CA GLU A 102 13.15 17.15 12.42
C GLU A 102 12.17 16.96 11.24
N LYS A 103 11.84 18.05 10.55
CA LYS A 103 10.95 18.03 9.39
C LYS A 103 11.57 17.30 8.21
N GLU A 104 12.84 17.56 7.90
CA GLU A 104 13.58 16.90 6.82
C GLU A 104 13.78 15.42 7.11
N LEU A 105 14.24 15.10 8.32
CA LEU A 105 14.42 13.74 8.80
C LEU A 105 13.14 12.92 8.67
N LYS A 106 12.01 13.48 9.11
CA LYS A 106 10.70 12.83 8.99
C LYS A 106 10.27 12.63 7.54
N THR A 107 10.52 13.62 6.68
CA THR A 107 10.14 13.57 5.27
C THR A 107 10.92 12.49 4.54
N GLU A 108 12.25 12.43 4.72
CA GLU A 108 13.10 11.42 4.12
C GLU A 108 12.81 10.03 4.67
N TYR A 109 12.69 9.87 5.99
CA TYR A 109 12.36 8.57 6.57
C TYR A 109 10.99 8.06 6.08
N GLN A 110 9.99 8.94 5.96
CA GLN A 110 8.69 8.57 5.40
C GLN A 110 8.79 8.12 3.93
N ARG A 111 9.64 8.77 3.12
CA ARG A 111 9.92 8.37 1.74
C ARG A 111 10.53 6.98 1.67
N ILE A 112 11.53 6.70 2.51
CA ILE A 112 12.20 5.40 2.60
C ILE A 112 11.22 4.30 3.05
N LEU A 113 10.45 4.54 4.12
CA LEU A 113 9.42 3.61 4.59
C LEU A 113 8.38 3.32 3.52
N HIS A 114 7.99 4.33 2.72
CA HIS A 114 7.05 4.13 1.62
C HIS A 114 7.65 3.22 0.55
N LYS A 115 8.92 3.41 0.18
CA LYS A 115 9.61 2.53 -0.76
C LYS A 115 9.62 1.08 -0.28
N TYR A 116 10.05 0.85 0.96
CA TYR A 116 10.09 -0.50 1.54
C TYR A 116 8.70 -1.13 1.69
N ALA A 117 7.69 -0.33 2.04
CA ALA A 117 6.31 -0.81 2.14
C ALA A 117 5.82 -1.41 0.81
N MET A 118 6.21 -0.83 -0.34
CA MET A 118 5.81 -1.30 -1.67
C MET A 118 6.53 -2.57 -2.11
N MET A 119 7.70 -2.88 -1.53
CA MET A 119 8.42 -4.14 -1.78
C MET A 119 7.70 -5.36 -1.19
N ASN A 120 6.65 -5.16 -0.39
CA ASN A 120 5.85 -6.19 0.27
C ASN A 120 6.64 -7.20 1.14
N ALA A 121 7.85 -6.83 1.56
CA ALA A 121 8.67 -7.61 2.51
C ALA A 121 8.13 -7.50 3.95
N ASP A 122 8.19 -8.58 4.73
CA ASP A 122 7.76 -8.55 6.13
C ASP A 122 8.71 -7.72 7.02
N ILE A 123 8.16 -7.31 8.17
CA ILE A 123 8.87 -6.66 9.27
C ILE A 123 8.67 -7.56 10.49
N GLN A 124 9.76 -8.04 11.09
CA GLN A 124 9.70 -9.13 12.06
C GLN A 124 10.15 -8.73 13.48
N TYR A 125 11.07 -7.78 13.59
CA TYR A 125 11.81 -7.50 14.83
C TYR A 125 11.37 -6.19 15.51
N SER A 126 10.71 -5.28 14.78
CA SER A 126 10.25 -3.99 15.30
C SER A 126 8.74 -3.79 15.13
N LYS A 127 8.01 -3.87 16.25
CA LYS A 127 6.56 -3.58 16.30
C LYS A 127 6.23 -2.14 15.86
N LYS A 128 7.13 -1.18 16.16
CA LYS A 128 6.97 0.24 15.79
C LYS A 128 7.02 0.38 14.27
N ILE A 129 8.04 -0.16 13.62
CA ILE A 129 8.22 -0.13 12.16
C ILE A 129 7.11 -0.93 11.47
N TYR A 130 6.78 -2.12 11.99
CA TYR A 130 5.70 -2.96 11.47
C TYR A 130 4.38 -2.17 11.40
N THR A 131 4.05 -1.42 12.46
CA THR A 131 2.84 -0.61 12.52
C THR A 131 2.86 0.52 11.48
N ARG A 132 4.01 1.18 11.29
CA ARG A 132 4.18 2.22 10.26
C ARG A 132 4.01 1.66 8.84
N ILE A 133 4.74 0.58 8.51
CA ILE A 133 4.67 -0.09 7.20
C ILE A 133 3.25 -0.60 6.93
N ARG A 134 2.60 -1.24 7.92
CA ARG A 134 1.20 -1.68 7.81
C ARG A 134 0.26 -0.49 7.56
N GLY A 135 0.49 0.63 8.23
CA GLY A 135 -0.25 1.88 8.01
C GLY A 135 -0.11 2.40 6.58
N ILE A 136 1.13 2.41 6.04
CA ILE A 136 1.42 2.81 4.66
C ILE A 136 0.78 1.85 3.66
N ARG A 137 0.95 0.53 3.81
CA ARG A 137 0.31 -0.47 2.94
C ARG A 137 -1.21 -0.34 2.97
N GLY A 138 -1.78 -0.15 4.16
CA GLY A 138 -3.22 0.05 4.32
C GLY A 138 -3.70 1.35 3.67
N ALA A 139 -2.95 2.44 3.82
CA ALA A 139 -3.23 3.71 3.14
C ALA A 139 -3.14 3.53 1.62
N HIS A 140 -2.05 2.94 1.12
CA HIS A 140 -1.86 2.67 -0.29
C HIS A 140 -3.00 1.79 -0.83
N LYS A 141 -3.37 0.67 -0.21
CA LYS A 141 -4.50 -0.17 -0.62
C LYS A 141 -5.84 0.58 -0.64
N ARG A 142 -6.05 1.54 0.27
CA ARG A 142 -7.24 2.40 0.28
C ARG A 142 -7.20 3.46 -0.81
N TYR A 143 -6.03 4.04 -1.09
CA TYR A 143 -5.85 5.15 -2.02
C TYR A 143 -5.59 4.70 -3.47
N SER A 144 -4.93 3.57 -3.72
CA SER A 144 -4.61 3.08 -5.07
C SER A 144 -5.80 2.50 -5.81
N ASN A 145 -6.75 1.90 -5.09
CA ASN A 145 -7.91 1.28 -5.73
C ASN A 145 -8.96 2.29 -6.21
N VAL A 146 -9.08 3.46 -5.56
CA VAL A 146 -10.15 4.43 -5.85
C VAL A 146 -9.60 5.84 -6.02
N LEU A 147 -8.79 6.32 -5.07
CA LEU A 147 -8.33 7.71 -5.04
C LEU A 147 -7.45 8.05 -6.27
N TYR A 148 -6.42 7.26 -6.56
CA TYR A 148 -5.52 7.55 -7.69
C TYR A 148 -6.20 7.36 -9.05
N LYS A 149 -7.08 6.38 -9.18
CA LYS A 149 -7.90 6.23 -10.40
C LYS A 149 -8.85 7.42 -10.59
N LYS A 150 -9.46 7.90 -9.51
CA LYS A 150 -10.31 9.11 -9.53
C LYS A 150 -9.49 10.37 -9.83
N HIS A 151 -8.24 10.48 -9.38
CA HIS A 151 -7.33 11.55 -9.81
C HIS A 151 -7.10 11.52 -11.32
N GLN A 152 -6.84 10.33 -11.89
CA GLN A 152 -6.63 10.19 -13.34
C GLN A 152 -7.85 10.63 -14.14
N VAL A 153 -9.06 10.24 -13.71
CA VAL A 153 -10.31 10.72 -14.32
C VAL A 153 -10.37 12.25 -14.30
N ILE A 154 -10.07 12.89 -13.15
CA ILE A 154 -10.02 14.35 -13.05
C ILE A 154 -8.98 14.93 -14.03
N PHE A 155 -7.76 14.39 -14.06
CA PHE A 155 -6.69 14.89 -14.90
C PHE A 155 -7.00 14.77 -16.39
N GLU A 156 -7.48 13.62 -16.83
CA GLU A 156 -7.87 13.37 -18.22
C GLU A 156 -9.04 14.28 -18.61
N PHE A 157 -10.04 14.43 -17.74
CA PHE A 157 -11.17 15.32 -17.97
C PHE A 157 -10.71 16.77 -18.17
N MET A 158 -9.84 17.27 -17.29
CA MET A 158 -9.27 18.62 -17.39
C MET A 158 -8.49 18.81 -18.70
N ARG A 159 -7.66 17.84 -19.09
CA ARG A 159 -6.90 17.91 -20.36
C ARG A 159 -7.82 17.93 -21.57
N ASN A 160 -8.82 17.06 -21.60
CA ASN A 160 -9.75 16.95 -22.72
C ASN A 160 -10.57 18.24 -22.86
N LYS A 161 -11.06 18.78 -21.76
CA LYS A 161 -11.74 20.08 -21.77
C LYS A 161 -10.84 21.21 -22.25
N ALA A 162 -9.59 21.27 -21.80
CA ALA A 162 -8.64 22.28 -22.29
C ALA A 162 -8.37 22.15 -23.80
N LYS A 163 -8.36 20.94 -24.36
CA LYS A 163 -8.21 20.70 -25.80
C LYS A 163 -9.46 21.13 -26.59
N GLU A 164 -10.65 20.91 -26.04
CA GLU A 164 -11.92 21.23 -26.70
C GLU A 164 -12.23 22.73 -26.71
N GLN A 165 -12.06 23.41 -25.57
CA GLN A 165 -12.49 24.80 -25.39
C GLN A 165 -11.35 25.80 -25.20
N GLY A 166 -10.11 25.32 -25.23
CA GLY A 166 -8.92 26.12 -24.96
C GLY A 166 -8.53 26.16 -23.49
N LYS A 167 -7.35 26.73 -23.23
CA LYS A 167 -6.78 26.86 -21.89
C LYS A 167 -7.50 27.93 -21.07
N TRP A 168 -7.52 27.76 -19.75
CA TRP A 168 -8.11 28.73 -18.83
C TRP A 168 -7.11 29.77 -18.35
N ALA A 169 -7.61 30.96 -18.01
CA ALA A 169 -6.78 32.06 -17.49
C ALA A 169 -6.15 31.75 -16.11
N ASN A 170 -6.87 31.02 -15.25
CA ASN A 170 -6.38 30.60 -13.95
C ASN A 170 -7.14 29.36 -13.45
N LEU A 171 -6.61 28.76 -12.38
CA LEU A 171 -7.12 27.52 -11.81
C LEU A 171 -8.54 27.65 -11.23
N ASN A 172 -8.91 28.80 -10.68
CA ASN A 172 -10.27 29.00 -10.14
C ASN A 172 -11.30 28.93 -11.26
N VAL A 173 -11.08 29.68 -12.34
CA VAL A 173 -11.95 29.68 -13.53
C VAL A 173 -12.00 28.29 -14.16
N ALA A 174 -10.85 27.59 -14.23
CA ALA A 174 -10.79 26.22 -14.75
C ALA A 174 -11.72 25.29 -13.97
N VAL A 175 -11.58 25.23 -12.65
CA VAL A 175 -12.35 24.30 -11.81
C VAL A 175 -13.83 24.70 -11.76
N GLU A 176 -14.17 25.97 -11.60
CA GLU A 176 -15.57 26.42 -11.52
C GLU A 176 -16.34 26.15 -12.81
N SER A 177 -15.73 26.38 -13.98
CA SER A 177 -16.39 26.19 -15.28
C SER A 177 -16.71 24.73 -15.59
N VAL A 178 -15.88 23.80 -15.12
CA VAL A 178 -16.00 22.37 -15.46
C VAL A 178 -16.68 21.54 -14.38
N LEU A 179 -16.81 22.06 -13.16
CA LEU A 179 -17.30 21.31 -12.00
C LEU A 179 -18.63 20.59 -12.25
N PRO A 180 -19.68 21.20 -12.86
CA PRO A 180 -20.94 20.51 -13.05
C PRO A 180 -20.83 19.27 -13.94
N GLN A 181 -19.98 19.32 -14.97
CA GLN A 181 -19.78 18.18 -15.88
C GLN A 181 -18.83 17.15 -15.26
N LEU A 182 -17.80 17.61 -14.55
CA LEU A 182 -16.87 16.74 -13.83
C LEU A 182 -17.59 15.96 -12.73
N ASP A 183 -18.54 16.56 -12.01
CA ASP A 183 -19.31 15.88 -10.97
C ASP A 183 -20.13 14.70 -11.52
N ILE A 184 -20.71 14.84 -12.73
CA ILE A 184 -21.40 13.73 -13.41
C ILE A 184 -20.43 12.58 -13.70
N GLU A 185 -19.25 12.90 -14.23
CA GLU A 185 -18.24 11.89 -14.56
C GLU A 185 -17.70 11.18 -13.31
N LEU A 186 -17.51 11.92 -12.22
CA LEU A 186 -17.08 11.38 -10.94
C LEU A 186 -18.14 10.49 -10.30
N LYS A 187 -19.43 10.85 -10.41
CA LYS A 187 -20.55 10.01 -9.96
C LYS A 187 -20.65 8.72 -10.76
N LYS A 188 -20.45 8.79 -12.08
CA LYS A 188 -20.40 7.59 -12.94
C LYS A 188 -19.24 6.67 -12.54
N PHE A 189 -18.05 7.23 -12.36
CA PHE A 189 -16.89 6.49 -11.87
C PHE A 189 -17.17 5.81 -10.52
N ASP A 190 -17.82 6.51 -9.59
CA ASP A 190 -18.19 5.93 -8.29
C ASP A 190 -19.16 4.76 -8.44
N LYS A 191 -20.17 4.86 -9.31
CA LYS A 191 -21.10 3.74 -9.59
C LYS A 191 -20.39 2.55 -10.22
N ASP A 192 -19.53 2.77 -11.21
CA ASP A 192 -18.74 1.71 -11.85
C ASP A 192 -17.83 1.02 -10.83
N TRP A 193 -17.21 1.79 -9.93
CA TRP A 193 -16.41 1.23 -8.84
C TRP A 193 -17.24 0.39 -7.87
N ILE A 194 -18.44 0.85 -7.48
CA ILE A 194 -19.34 0.09 -6.60
C ILE A 194 -19.73 -1.24 -7.26
N ILE A 195 -20.04 -1.26 -8.56
CA ILE A 195 -20.36 -2.48 -9.31
C ILE A 195 -19.20 -3.48 -9.25
N LEU A 196 -17.98 -3.02 -9.55
CA LEU A 196 -16.78 -3.87 -9.47
C LEU A 196 -16.56 -4.39 -8.04
N LYS A 197 -16.72 -3.52 -7.04
CA LYS A 197 -16.56 -3.89 -5.63
C LYS A 197 -17.59 -4.92 -5.19
N MET A 198 -18.83 -4.78 -5.64
CA MET A 198 -19.90 -5.71 -5.37
C MET A 198 -19.59 -7.08 -5.97
N ALA A 199 -19.11 -7.14 -7.22
CA ALA A 199 -18.70 -8.40 -7.86
C ALA A 199 -17.55 -9.10 -7.10
N GLU A 200 -16.54 -8.35 -6.68
CA GLU A 200 -15.44 -8.88 -5.84
C GLU A 200 -15.97 -9.46 -4.53
N LYS A 201 -16.87 -8.75 -3.86
CA LYS A 201 -17.41 -9.13 -2.55
C LYS A 201 -18.35 -10.32 -2.61
N THR A 202 -19.16 -10.41 -3.66
CA THR A 202 -20.00 -11.58 -3.92
C THR A 202 -19.15 -12.82 -4.14
N LYS A 203 -18.06 -12.71 -4.91
CA LYS A 203 -17.11 -13.83 -5.11
C LYS A 203 -16.41 -14.24 -3.81
N GLU A 204 -15.99 -13.27 -2.99
CA GLU A 204 -15.40 -13.53 -1.66
C GLU A 204 -16.40 -14.26 -0.74
N LEU A 205 -17.68 -13.86 -0.78
CA LEU A 205 -18.75 -14.51 -0.03
C LEU A 205 -18.95 -15.96 -0.48
N GLU A 206 -19.05 -16.22 -1.79
CA GLU A 206 -19.17 -17.57 -2.34
C GLU A 206 -18.01 -18.48 -1.92
N GLN A 207 -16.78 -17.96 -1.94
CA GLN A 207 -15.59 -18.71 -1.51
C GLN A 207 -15.66 -19.07 -0.03
N ILE A 208 -16.01 -18.12 0.83
CA ILE A 208 -16.13 -18.36 2.28
C ILE A 208 -17.29 -19.30 2.60
N GLU A 209 -18.41 -19.22 1.88
CA GLU A 209 -19.53 -20.16 2.03
C GLU A 209 -19.11 -21.58 1.63
N GLN A 210 -18.39 -21.74 0.51
CA GLN A 210 -17.83 -23.03 0.10
C GLN A 210 -16.81 -23.59 1.10
N GLU A 211 -15.90 -22.75 1.62
CA GLU A 211 -14.96 -23.16 2.67
C GLU A 211 -15.68 -23.59 3.94
N PHE A 212 -16.72 -22.87 4.33
CA PHE A 212 -17.50 -23.17 5.52
C PHE A 212 -18.26 -24.50 5.39
N GLU A 213 -18.84 -24.80 4.22
CA GLU A 213 -19.46 -26.10 3.96
C GLU A 213 -18.44 -27.24 3.96
N LYS A 214 -17.24 -27.04 3.38
CA LYS A 214 -16.14 -28.01 3.47
C LYS A 214 -15.72 -28.25 4.93
N TYR A 215 -15.62 -27.20 5.73
CA TYR A 215 -15.32 -27.29 7.16
C TYR A 215 -16.40 -28.05 7.94
N LYS A 216 -17.69 -27.84 7.62
CA LYS A 216 -18.79 -28.60 8.24
C LYS A 216 -18.76 -30.08 7.87
N ALA A 217 -18.44 -30.40 6.62
CA ALA A 217 -18.39 -31.77 6.12
C ALA A 217 -17.15 -32.53 6.65
N HIS A 218 -16.00 -31.86 6.75
CA HIS A 218 -14.74 -32.44 7.21
C HIS A 218 -14.12 -31.57 8.31
N PRO A 219 -14.71 -31.55 9.51
CA PRO A 219 -14.14 -30.78 10.62
C PRO A 219 -12.76 -31.37 10.96
N PRO A 220 -11.72 -30.53 11.09
CA PRO A 220 -10.38 -31.00 11.41
C PRO A 220 -10.40 -31.84 12.70
N HIS A 221 -9.86 -33.06 12.63
CA HIS A 221 -9.68 -33.91 13.81
C HIS A 221 -8.60 -33.31 14.69
N TYR A 222 -8.98 -32.81 15.87
CA TYR A 222 -8.02 -32.39 16.89
C TYR A 222 -7.72 -33.55 17.84
N LYS A 223 -6.45 -33.68 18.24
CA LYS A 223 -5.99 -34.70 19.21
C LYS A 223 -6.82 -34.59 20.50
N LEU A 224 -7.23 -35.74 21.04
CA LEU A 224 -7.92 -35.83 22.34
C LEU A 224 -7.10 -35.05 23.40
N GLY A 225 -7.68 -33.97 23.96
CA GLY A 225 -7.01 -33.09 24.92
C GLY A 225 -6.91 -31.61 24.50
N SER A 226 -7.14 -31.26 23.24
CA SER A 226 -7.28 -29.86 22.83
C SER A 226 -8.63 -29.27 23.27
N PRO A 227 -8.70 -28.03 23.77
CA PRO A 227 -9.94 -27.47 24.29
C PRO A 227 -11.01 -27.36 23.18
N LYS A 228 -12.19 -27.96 23.43
CA LYS A 228 -13.42 -27.88 22.61
C LYS A 228 -13.82 -26.44 22.23
N THR A 229 -13.26 -25.43 22.92
CA THR A 229 -13.44 -24.01 22.66
C THR A 229 -12.96 -23.60 21.25
N ILE A 230 -11.91 -24.23 20.70
CA ILE A 230 -11.30 -23.83 19.41
C ILE A 230 -12.25 -24.05 18.21
N THR A 231 -13.08 -25.09 18.22
CA THR A 231 -14.04 -25.39 17.14
C THR A 231 -15.26 -24.47 17.15
N ALA A 232 -15.78 -24.10 18.33
CA ALA A 232 -16.86 -23.12 18.46
C ALA A 232 -16.40 -21.74 17.96
N THR A 233 -15.19 -21.31 18.35
CA THR A 233 -14.64 -20.01 17.92
C THR A 233 -14.42 -19.93 16.40
N ARG A 234 -13.97 -21.01 15.74
CA ARG A 234 -13.82 -21.02 14.27
C ARG A 234 -15.15 -21.02 13.53
N HIS A 235 -16.15 -21.76 14.04
CA HIS A 235 -17.49 -21.77 13.46
C HIS A 235 -18.13 -20.37 13.54
N GLU A 236 -18.06 -19.74 14.70
CA GLU A 236 -18.50 -18.35 14.90
C GLU A 236 -17.71 -17.35 14.04
N THR A 237 -16.42 -17.60 13.81
CA THR A 237 -15.60 -16.78 12.89
C THR A 237 -16.12 -16.84 11.46
N TYR A 238 -16.45 -18.02 10.93
CA TYR A 238 -17.03 -18.15 9.59
C TYR A 238 -18.40 -17.45 9.50
N ILE A 239 -19.28 -17.67 10.47
CA ILE A 239 -20.59 -16.99 10.54
C ILE A 239 -20.40 -15.47 10.59
N GLY A 240 -19.46 -14.98 11.40
CA GLY A 240 -19.14 -13.57 11.51
C GLY A 240 -18.66 -12.97 10.18
N LYS A 241 -17.74 -13.65 9.48
CA LYS A 241 -17.25 -13.23 8.15
C LYS A 241 -18.36 -13.20 7.11
N ILE A 242 -19.18 -14.25 7.03
CA ILE A 242 -20.32 -14.34 6.10
C ILE A 242 -21.31 -13.22 6.39
N ARG A 243 -21.66 -12.98 7.66
CA ARG A 243 -22.58 -11.90 8.04
C ARG A 243 -22.01 -10.53 7.66
N ALA A 244 -20.74 -10.27 7.94
CA ALA A 244 -20.08 -9.02 7.59
C ALA A 244 -20.10 -8.78 6.07
N LEU A 245 -19.76 -9.79 5.27
CA LEU A 245 -19.79 -9.69 3.81
C LEU A 245 -21.21 -9.49 3.26
N LYS A 246 -22.22 -10.16 3.82
CA LYS A 246 -23.63 -9.94 3.43
C LYS A 246 -24.10 -8.52 3.73
N VAL A 247 -23.65 -7.93 4.84
CA VAL A 247 -23.93 -6.52 5.16
C VAL A 247 -23.21 -5.60 4.18
N GLU A 248 -21.92 -5.84 3.91
CA GLU A 248 -21.15 -5.06 2.92
C GLU A 248 -21.80 -5.11 1.53
N CYS A 249 -22.20 -6.29 1.03
CA CYS A 249 -22.89 -6.41 -0.26
C CYS A 249 -24.22 -5.64 -0.27
N ARG A 250 -25.00 -5.69 0.82
CA ARG A 250 -26.26 -4.95 0.92
C ARG A 250 -26.04 -3.44 0.93
N ASP A 251 -25.02 -2.96 1.62
CA ASP A 251 -24.70 -1.53 1.66
C ASP A 251 -24.22 -1.04 0.29
N LEU A 252 -23.44 -1.85 -0.45
CA LEU A 252 -23.04 -1.56 -1.83
C LEU A 252 -24.24 -1.55 -2.79
N ASP A 253 -25.14 -2.53 -2.68
CA ASP A 253 -26.35 -2.63 -3.50
C ASP A 253 -27.26 -1.40 -3.30
N ARG A 254 -27.53 -1.04 -2.04
CA ARG A 254 -28.24 0.21 -1.71
C ARG A 254 -27.54 1.45 -2.24
N ALA A 255 -26.21 1.50 -2.19
CA ALA A 255 -25.45 2.63 -2.69
C ALA A 255 -25.59 2.79 -4.22
N LEU A 256 -25.80 1.70 -4.99
CA LEU A 256 -26.03 1.78 -6.44
C LEU A 256 -27.36 2.44 -6.79
N GLU A 257 -28.38 2.20 -5.97
CA GLU A 257 -29.74 2.76 -6.13
C GLU A 257 -29.81 4.25 -5.74
N MET A 258 -28.81 4.77 -5.02
CA MET A 258 -28.78 6.16 -4.58
C MET A 258 -28.30 7.12 -5.69
N ASP A 259 -28.84 8.35 -5.66
CA ASP A 259 -28.33 9.46 -6.48
C ASP A 259 -26.93 9.91 -6.05
N ASP A 260 -26.69 9.92 -4.73
CA ASP A 260 -25.38 10.18 -4.14
C ASP A 260 -24.93 9.03 -3.22
N PRO A 261 -24.18 8.05 -3.76
CA PRO A 261 -23.65 6.92 -3.01
C PRO A 261 -22.71 7.33 -1.85
N SER A 262 -22.17 8.56 -1.87
CA SER A 262 -21.21 9.02 -0.86
C SER A 262 -21.82 9.24 0.52
N LEU A 263 -23.13 9.45 0.61
CA LEU A 263 -23.84 9.57 1.90
C LEU A 263 -23.73 8.28 2.73
N LEU A 264 -23.76 7.13 2.05
CA LEU A 264 -23.65 5.82 2.67
C LEU A 264 -22.18 5.36 2.78
N LEU A 265 -21.42 5.47 1.68
CA LEU A 265 -20.06 4.91 1.58
C LEU A 265 -18.95 5.87 2.07
N LYS A 266 -19.26 7.15 2.28
CA LYS A 266 -18.41 8.19 2.87
C LYS A 266 -16.95 8.13 2.40
N LYS A 267 -16.06 7.67 3.29
CA LYS A 267 -14.60 7.64 3.08
C LYS A 267 -14.14 6.66 2.00
N GLN A 268 -15.03 5.80 1.50
CA GLN A 268 -14.71 4.87 0.42
C GLN A 268 -14.77 5.55 -0.96
N LEU A 269 -15.52 6.64 -1.10
CA LEU A 269 -15.65 7.40 -2.34
C LEU A 269 -15.02 8.80 -2.16
N PRO A 270 -13.75 8.97 -2.56
CA PRO A 270 -13.07 10.24 -2.38
C PRO A 270 -13.65 11.35 -3.27
N PHE A 271 -13.37 12.61 -2.96
CA PHE A 271 -13.84 13.81 -3.68
C PHE A 271 -15.35 14.11 -3.61
N ASN A 272 -16.12 13.38 -2.79
CA ASN A 272 -17.53 13.70 -2.53
C ASN A 272 -17.64 14.51 -1.23
N THR A 273 -17.39 15.81 -1.31
CA THR A 273 -17.38 16.73 -0.16
C THR A 273 -17.99 18.07 -0.54
N ALA A 274 -18.59 18.78 0.42
CA ALA A 274 -19.10 20.13 0.23
C ALA A 274 -18.03 21.12 -0.28
N TYR A 275 -16.74 20.83 -0.08
CA TYR A 275 -15.61 21.63 -0.56
C TYR A 275 -14.92 21.03 -1.80
N GLN A 276 -15.64 20.24 -2.60
CA GLN A 276 -15.11 19.58 -3.80
C GLN A 276 -14.28 20.52 -4.72
N PRO A 277 -14.68 21.78 -4.98
CA PRO A 277 -13.86 22.69 -5.78
C PRO A 277 -12.46 22.91 -5.21
N GLU A 278 -12.34 23.15 -3.89
CA GLU A 278 -11.05 23.39 -3.24
C GLU A 278 -10.19 22.13 -3.19
N VAL A 279 -10.81 20.97 -2.99
CA VAL A 279 -10.08 19.69 -2.97
C VAL A 279 -9.51 19.39 -4.36
N ILE A 280 -10.27 19.66 -5.43
CA ILE A 280 -9.79 19.51 -6.82
C ILE A 280 -8.69 20.53 -7.12
N LYS A 281 -8.83 21.79 -6.70
CA LYS A 281 -7.76 22.80 -6.86
C LYS A 281 -6.47 22.37 -6.19
N ASN A 282 -6.55 21.87 -4.96
CA ASN A 282 -5.39 21.38 -4.22
C ASN A 282 -4.77 20.12 -4.84
N LEU A 283 -5.58 19.26 -5.45
CA LEU A 283 -5.08 18.12 -6.23
C LEU A 283 -4.30 18.62 -7.45
N LEU A 284 -4.88 19.52 -8.25
CA LEU A 284 -4.25 20.02 -9.48
C LEU A 284 -2.96 20.81 -9.21
N ARG A 285 -2.88 21.54 -8.09
CA ARG A 285 -1.65 22.22 -7.63
C ARG A 285 -0.46 21.28 -7.42
N LYS A 286 -0.71 20.00 -7.14
CA LYS A 286 0.33 18.99 -6.95
C LYS A 286 0.88 18.43 -8.26
N GLU A 287 0.28 18.78 -9.40
CA GLU A 287 0.70 18.34 -10.74
C GLU A 287 1.06 19.54 -11.64
N PRO A 288 2.28 20.10 -11.49
CA PRO A 288 2.71 21.28 -12.26
C PRO A 288 2.70 21.06 -13.79
N SER A 289 3.00 19.85 -14.24
CA SER A 289 2.98 19.48 -15.67
C SER A 289 1.58 19.66 -16.26
N LEU A 290 0.56 19.14 -15.57
CA LEU A 290 -0.84 19.28 -15.96
C LEU A 290 -1.29 20.75 -15.94
N LEU A 291 -0.90 21.52 -14.91
CA LEU A 291 -1.24 22.94 -14.85
C LEU A 291 -0.75 23.72 -16.08
N ASN A 292 0.45 23.42 -16.58
CA ASN A 292 1.00 24.03 -17.79
C ASN A 292 0.23 23.65 -19.06
N GLU A 293 -0.38 22.46 -19.09
CA GLU A 293 -1.21 22.01 -20.21
C GLU A 293 -2.55 22.75 -20.24
N ILE A 294 -3.15 22.99 -19.07
CA ILE A 294 -4.52 23.50 -18.98
C ILE A 294 -4.62 25.02 -18.78
N LEU A 295 -3.57 25.68 -18.27
CA LEU A 295 -3.59 27.12 -18.01
C LEU A 295 -2.82 27.91 -19.08
N ILE A 296 -3.30 29.12 -19.34
CA ILE A 296 -2.57 30.12 -20.13
C ILE A 296 -1.32 30.50 -19.34
N LYS A 297 -0.14 30.40 -19.97
CA LYS A 297 1.09 30.91 -19.37
C LYS A 297 0.93 32.42 -19.19
N GLN A 298 0.91 32.88 -17.94
CA GLN A 298 1.02 34.31 -17.68
C GLN A 298 2.40 34.73 -18.20
N THR A 299 2.39 35.56 -19.23
CA THR A 299 3.61 36.20 -19.70
C THR A 299 3.88 37.31 -18.70
N GLU A 300 4.96 37.19 -17.93
CA GLU A 300 5.41 38.25 -17.04
C GLU A 300 5.65 39.51 -17.90
N ASN A 301 4.86 40.55 -17.66
CA ASN A 301 5.11 41.92 -18.10
C ASN A 301 5.68 42.69 -16.91
#